data_AF-A0A8T4ZJE4-F1
#
_entry.id   AF-A0A8T4ZJE4-F1
#
_cell.length_a   1.000
_cell.length_b   1.000
_cell.length_c   1.000
_cell.angle_alpha   90.00
_cell.angle_beta   90.00
_cell.angle_gamma   90.00
#
_symmetry.space_group_name_H-M   'P 1'
#
loop_
_entity.id
_entity.type
_entity.pdbx_description
1 polymer ?
#
loop_
_entity_poly.entity_id
_entity_poly.type
_entity_poly.pdbx_seq_one_letter_code
_entity_poly.pdbx_strand_id
1 'polypeptide(L)'
;MTYRSAMMSRDYLHERAEESRHEETIAYIMFLAGAILFIGGVLETLSLGENVSWFLILPFIAEASSGAFLGATMIILGLALAIFGVACGLHRSRDRSWYLQELRKSGAPAEDPFKPRKTVQKELT
;
A
#
# COMPACT_ATOMS: atom_id res chain seq x y z
N MET A 1 28.60 -20.03 -18.68
CA MET A 1 28.58 -18.90 -17.73
C MET A 1 27.17 -18.29 -17.52
N THR A 2 26.13 -18.84 -18.14
CA THR A 2 24.75 -18.27 -18.16
C THR A 2 23.92 -18.63 -16.92
N TYR A 3 24.12 -19.82 -16.34
CA TYR A 3 23.36 -20.29 -15.16
C TYR A 3 23.55 -19.42 -13.91
N ARG A 4 24.75 -18.86 -13.71
CA ARG A 4 25.06 -18.00 -12.55
C ARG A 4 24.34 -16.65 -12.62
N SER A 5 24.15 -16.13 -13.83
CA SER A 5 23.41 -14.88 -14.09
C SER A 5 21.92 -15.05 -13.85
N ALA A 6 21.35 -16.18 -14.25
CA ALA A 6 19.93 -16.48 -14.05
C ALA A 6 19.60 -16.69 -12.56
N MET A 7 20.48 -17.40 -11.84
CA MET A 7 20.35 -17.63 -10.40
C MET A 7 20.45 -16.31 -9.62
N MET A 8 21.46 -15.48 -9.90
CA MET A 8 21.61 -14.14 -9.33
C MET A 8 20.41 -13.21 -9.64
N SER A 9 19.84 -13.30 -10.84
CA SER A 9 18.65 -12.51 -11.18
C SER A 9 17.42 -12.96 -10.40
N ARG A 10 17.26 -14.28 -10.20
CA ARG A 10 16.15 -14.83 -9.43
C ARG A 10 16.26 -14.45 -7.96
N ASP A 11 17.45 -14.52 -7.38
CA ASP A 11 17.69 -14.14 -5.99
C ASP A 11 17.49 -12.62 -5.82
N TYR A 12 17.96 -11.79 -6.76
CA TYR A 12 17.69 -10.35 -6.78
C TYR A 12 16.20 -10.00 -6.92
N LEU A 13 15.46 -10.73 -7.77
CA LEU A 13 14.01 -10.55 -7.91
C LEU A 13 13.26 -11.01 -6.66
N HIS A 14 13.75 -12.05 -5.99
CA HIS A 14 13.15 -12.54 -4.75
C HIS A 14 13.36 -11.54 -3.61
N GLU A 15 14.58 -11.02 -3.45
CA GLU A 15 14.92 -9.97 -2.47
C GLU A 15 14.09 -8.70 -2.70
N ARG A 16 14.03 -8.23 -3.95
CA ARG A 16 13.20 -7.07 -4.36
C ARG A 16 11.70 -7.29 -4.15
N ALA A 17 11.21 -8.52 -4.31
CA ALA A 17 9.81 -8.86 -4.08
C ALA A 17 9.46 -8.87 -2.59
N GLU A 18 10.36 -9.33 -1.74
CA GLU A 18 10.18 -9.29 -0.29
C GLU A 18 10.22 -7.86 0.25
N GLU A 19 11.15 -7.04 -0.25
CA GLU A 19 11.27 -5.64 0.14
C GLU A 19 10.07 -4.81 -0.33
N SER A 20 9.61 -5.02 -1.58
CA SER A 20 8.38 -4.40 -2.10
C SER A 20 7.15 -4.72 -1.26
N ARG A 21 7.03 -5.96 -0.76
CA ARG A 21 5.88 -6.39 0.06
C ARG A 21 5.89 -5.71 1.41
N HIS A 22 7.07 -5.52 2.01
CA HIS A 22 7.20 -4.84 3.29
C HIS A 22 6.77 -3.37 3.19
N GLU A 23 7.23 -2.67 2.16
CA GLU A 23 6.90 -1.26 1.96
C GLU A 23 5.41 -1.02 1.62
N GLU A 24 4.80 -1.92 0.85
CA GLU A 24 3.36 -1.92 0.57
C GLU A 24 2.56 -2.15 1.86
N THR A 25 3.04 -3.05 2.71
CA THR A 25 2.43 -3.33 4.03
C THR A 25 2.50 -2.10 4.93
N ILE A 26 3.61 -1.35 4.93
CA ILE A 26 3.73 -0.11 5.72
C ILE A 26 2.73 0.95 5.25
N ALA A 27 2.61 1.17 3.94
CA ALA A 27 1.62 2.11 3.40
C ALA A 27 0.18 1.71 3.77
N TYR A 28 -0.13 0.41 3.71
CA TYR A 28 -1.42 -0.12 4.13
C TYR A 28 -1.68 0.07 5.63
N ILE A 29 -0.69 -0.20 6.49
CA ILE A 29 -0.80 0.00 7.94
C ILE A 29 -0.98 1.49 8.27
N MET A 30 -0.26 2.39 7.60
CA MET A 30 -0.42 3.84 7.78
C MET A 30 -1.84 4.30 7.42
N PHE A 31 -2.37 3.81 6.31
CA PHE A 31 -3.75 4.08 5.91
C PHE A 31 -4.75 3.55 6.94
N LEU A 32 -4.58 2.30 7.38
CA LEU A 32 -5.47 1.66 8.36
C LEU A 32 -5.45 2.39 9.71
N ALA A 33 -4.26 2.77 10.19
CA ALA A 33 -4.10 3.56 11.41
C ALA A 33 -4.80 4.94 11.28
N GLY A 34 -4.64 5.61 10.13
CA GLY A 34 -5.33 6.85 9.83
C GLY A 34 -6.85 6.71 9.86
N ALA A 35 -7.39 5.64 9.26
CA ALA A 35 -8.82 5.34 9.27
C ALA A 35 -9.36 5.08 10.68
N ILE A 36 -8.63 4.32 11.51
CA ILE A 36 -9.02 4.05 12.90
C ILE A 36 -9.02 5.35 13.72
N LEU A 37 -8.00 6.20 13.58
CA LEU A 37 -7.94 7.50 14.26
C LEU A 37 -9.06 8.44 13.82
N PHE A 38 -9.39 8.44 12.52
CA PHE A 38 -10.48 9.24 11.98
C PHE A 38 -11.83 8.81 12.54
N ILE A 39 -12.15 7.51 12.49
CA ILE A 39 -13.40 6.97 13.03
C ILE A 39 -13.48 7.20 14.54
N GLY A 40 -12.37 6.95 15.26
CA GLY A 40 -12.27 7.17 16.70
C GLY A 40 -12.50 8.63 17.08
N GLY A 41 -11.88 9.57 16.38
CA GLY A 41 -12.05 11.01 16.64
C GLY A 41 -13.47 11.50 16.33
N VAL A 42 -14.12 10.97 15.28
CA VAL A 42 -15.54 11.23 15.00
C VAL A 42 -16.41 10.70 16.15
N LEU A 43 -16.18 9.47 16.60
CA LEU A 43 -16.94 8.84 17.68
C LEU A 43 -16.78 9.59 19.01
N GLU A 44 -15.55 9.99 19.35
CA GLU A 44 -15.24 10.80 20.54
C GLU A 44 -16.01 12.12 20.51
N THR A 45 -15.96 12.81 19.36
CA THR A 45 -16.67 14.10 19.19
C THR A 45 -18.18 13.93 19.31
N LEU A 46 -18.75 12.84 18.80
CA LEU A 46 -20.18 12.55 18.94
C LEU A 46 -20.57 12.15 20.36
N SER A 47 -19.69 11.47 21.09
CA SER A 47 -19.96 11.05 22.47
C SER A 47 -19.93 12.22 23.46
N LEU A 48 -19.25 13.31 23.12
CA LEU A 48 -19.08 14.48 23.99
C LEU A 48 -20.08 15.62 23.73
N GLY A 49 -20.67 15.68 22.54
CA GLY A 49 -21.48 16.83 22.14
C GLY A 49 -22.96 16.66 22.41
N GLU A 50 -23.51 17.44 23.34
CA GLU A 50 -24.97 17.69 23.40
C GLU A 50 -25.44 18.54 22.21
N ASN A 51 -24.58 19.41 21.67
CA ASN A 51 -24.83 20.29 20.53
C ASN A 51 -23.75 20.14 19.45
N VAL A 52 -23.77 19.03 18.70
CA VAL A 52 -22.83 18.78 17.59
C VAL A 52 -23.30 19.51 16.33
N SER A 53 -22.43 20.37 15.79
CA SER A 53 -22.61 20.96 14.46
C SER A 53 -21.86 20.17 13.41
N TRP A 54 -22.46 19.98 12.24
CA TRP A 54 -21.87 19.19 11.15
C TRP A 54 -21.29 20.11 10.07
N PHE A 55 -20.02 19.88 9.71
CA PHE A 55 -19.42 20.47 8.53
C PHE A 55 -19.06 19.36 7.53
N LEU A 56 -19.91 19.19 6.50
CA LEU A 56 -19.87 18.11 5.50
C LEU A 56 -20.01 16.69 6.10
N ILE A 57 -18.95 16.19 6.75
CA ILE A 57 -18.85 14.86 7.37
C ILE A 57 -18.10 14.94 8.72
N LEU A 58 -17.66 16.14 9.11
CA LEU A 58 -16.85 16.39 10.29
C LEU A 58 -17.76 16.92 11.41
N PRO A 59 -17.97 16.16 12.50
CA PRO A 59 -18.62 16.71 13.69
C PRO A 59 -17.70 17.75 14.32
N PHE A 60 -18.26 18.89 14.70
CA PHE A 60 -17.55 19.97 15.37
C PHE A 60 -18.37 20.48 16.55
N ILE A 61 -17.68 20.64 17.69
CA ILE A 61 -18.24 21.25 18.89
C ILE A 61 -17.61 22.64 19.01
N ALA A 62 -18.44 23.69 18.96
CA ALA A 62 -17.98 25.07 19.07
C ALA A 62 -17.52 25.43 20.50
N GLU A 63 -17.97 24.65 21.49
CA GLU A 63 -17.65 24.82 22.89
C GLU A 63 -16.30 24.15 23.22
N ALA A 64 -15.39 24.93 23.81
CA ALA A 64 -14.03 24.48 24.07
C ALA A 64 -13.98 23.54 25.29
N SER A 65 -14.13 22.23 25.06
CA SER A 65 -13.86 21.18 26.05
C SER A 65 -12.57 20.44 25.71
N SER A 66 -11.90 19.88 26.72
CA SER A 66 -10.66 19.09 26.53
C SER A 66 -10.90 17.87 25.62
N GLY A 67 -12.07 17.25 25.71
CA GLY A 67 -12.47 16.15 24.84
C GLY A 67 -12.73 16.60 23.39
N ALA A 68 -13.30 17.78 23.16
CA ALA A 68 -13.51 18.31 21.81
C ALA A 68 -12.17 18.54 21.08
N PHE A 69 -11.15 19.00 21.80
CA PHE A 69 -9.80 19.15 21.23
C PHE A 69 -9.17 17.80 20.87
N LEU A 70 -9.34 16.79 21.73
CA LEU A 70 -8.86 15.44 21.45
C LEU A 70 -9.54 14.84 20.20
N GLY A 71 -10.87 14.93 20.12
CA GLY A 71 -11.63 14.48 18.94
C GLY A 71 -11.18 15.19 17.66
N ALA A 72 -11.07 16.52 17.69
CA ALA A 72 -10.64 17.30 16.53
C ALA A 72 -9.21 16.96 16.07
N THR A 73 -8.27 16.82 17.02
CA THR A 73 -6.87 16.46 16.68
C THR A 73 -6.76 15.04 16.12
N MET A 74 -7.50 14.07 16.67
CA MET A 74 -7.56 12.71 16.13
C MET A 74 -8.12 12.68 14.71
N ILE A 75 -9.17 13.47 14.43
CA ILE A 75 -9.77 13.58 13.09
C ILE A 75 -8.75 14.16 12.09
N ILE A 76 -8.10 15.27 12.42
CA ILE A 76 -7.12 15.93 11.54
C ILE A 76 -5.93 15.00 11.29
N LEU A 77 -5.40 14.38 12.34
CA LEU A 77 -4.28 13.46 12.26
C LEU A 77 -4.64 12.20 11.47
N GLY A 78 -5.83 11.64 11.69
CA GLY A 78 -6.35 10.49 10.97
C GLY A 78 -6.48 10.74 9.47
N LEU A 79 -7.02 11.90 9.09
CA LEU A 79 -7.10 12.34 7.69
C LEU A 79 -5.72 12.52 7.06
N ALA A 80 -4.79 13.17 7.76
CA ALA A 80 -3.43 13.37 7.27
C ALA A 80 -2.71 12.02 7.05
N LEU A 81 -2.80 11.09 7.99
CA LEU A 81 -2.22 9.75 7.87
C LEU A 81 -2.86 8.94 6.73
N ALA A 82 -4.19 9.01 6.59
CA ALA A 82 -4.89 8.28 5.55
C ALA A 82 -4.49 8.77 4.15
N ILE A 83 -4.45 10.10 3.94
CA ILE A 83 -4.02 10.70 2.67
C ILE A 83 -2.55 10.34 2.39
N PHE A 84 -1.68 10.43 3.39
CA PHE A 84 -0.28 10.07 3.25
C PHE A 84 -0.09 8.58 2.90
N GLY A 85 -0.81 7.68 3.58
CA GLY A 85 -0.79 6.25 3.30
C GLY A 85 -1.20 5.92 1.86
N VAL A 86 -2.29 6.54 1.38
CA VAL A 86 -2.73 6.38 -0.02
C VAL A 86 -1.71 6.95 -1.01
N ALA A 87 -1.18 8.14 -0.74
CA ALA A 87 -0.18 8.77 -1.61
C ALA A 87 1.09 7.91 -1.72
N CYS A 88 1.61 7.41 -0.59
CA CYS A 88 2.76 6.52 -0.56
C CYS A 88 2.50 5.19 -1.27
N GLY A 89 1.30 4.61 -1.09
CA GLY A 89 0.91 3.38 -1.79
C GLY A 89 0.84 3.56 -3.31
N LEU A 90 0.21 4.65 -3.77
CA LEU A 90 0.09 4.96 -5.20
C LEU A 90 1.44 5.29 -5.85
N HIS A 91 2.29 6.06 -5.17
CA HIS A 91 3.62 6.42 -5.66
C HIS A 91 4.46 5.16 -5.90
N ARG A 92 4.53 4.27 -4.89
CA ARG A 92 5.29 3.02 -4.99
C ARG A 92 4.76 2.06 -6.05
N SER A 93 3.43 1.94 -6.19
CA SER A 93 2.82 1.08 -7.20
C SER A 93 3.19 1.53 -8.63
N ARG A 94 3.29 2.84 -8.86
CA ARG A 94 3.71 3.42 -10.14
C ARG A 94 5.18 3.18 -10.44
N ASP A 95 6.07 3.42 -9.48
CA ASP A 95 7.51 3.20 -9.66
C ASP A 95 7.83 1.74 -9.96
N ARG A 96 7.16 0.81 -9.26
CA ARG A 96 7.29 -0.64 -9.51
C ARG A 96 6.83 -1.02 -10.92
N SER A 97 5.69 -0.49 -11.36
CA SER A 97 5.13 -0.79 -12.69
C SER A 97 6.00 -0.27 -13.82
N TRP A 98 6.58 0.92 -13.66
CA TRP A 98 7.52 1.50 -14.63
C TRP A 98 8.81 0.68 -14.72
N TYR A 99 9.42 0.33 -13.57
CA TYR A 99 10.64 -0.47 -13.54
C TYR A 99 10.49 -1.86 -14.16
N LEU A 100 9.38 -2.55 -13.89
CA LEU A 100 9.07 -3.86 -14.49
C LEU A 100 8.85 -3.77 -16.00
N GLN A 101 8.28 -2.68 -16.50
CA GLN A 101 8.15 -2.44 -17.94
C GLN A 101 9.52 -2.22 -18.59
N GLU A 102 10.42 -1.51 -17.93
CA GLU A 102 11.77 -1.26 -18.43
C GLU A 102 12.62 -2.55 -18.45
N LEU A 103 12.49 -3.41 -17.43
CA LEU A 103 13.09 -4.76 -17.41
C LEU A 103 12.54 -5.67 -18.53
N ARG A 104 11.24 -5.60 -18.78
CA ARG A 104 10.58 -6.37 -19.86
C ARG A 104 11.02 -5.90 -21.25
N LYS A 105 11.27 -4.59 -21.43
CA LYS A 105 11.77 -4.01 -22.68
C LYS A 105 13.24 -4.34 -22.95
N SER A 106 14.06 -4.47 -21.90
CA SER A 106 15.50 -4.71 -22.03
C SER A 106 15.87 -6.20 -22.22
N GLY A 107 14.88 -7.08 -22.41
CA GLY A 107 15.11 -8.44 -22.89
C GLY A 107 15.55 -9.44 -21.82
N ALA A 108 15.42 -9.13 -20.53
CA ALA A 108 15.46 -10.17 -19.50
C ALA A 108 14.20 -11.02 -19.69
N PRO A 109 14.31 -12.28 -20.15
CA PRO A 109 13.14 -13.12 -20.25
C PRO A 109 12.65 -13.33 -18.81
N ALA A 110 11.46 -12.83 -18.52
CA ALA A 110 10.61 -13.50 -17.55
C ALA A 110 10.40 -14.90 -18.13
N GLU A 111 11.30 -15.83 -17.80
CA GLU A 111 11.04 -17.24 -18.03
C GLU A 111 9.81 -17.56 -17.18
N ASP A 112 8.65 -17.61 -17.86
CA ASP A 112 7.44 -18.20 -17.34
C ASP A 112 7.82 -19.53 -16.68
N PRO A 113 7.63 -19.70 -15.35
CA PRO A 113 7.92 -20.97 -14.69
C PRO A 113 6.99 -22.11 -15.14
N PHE A 114 6.05 -21.83 -16.05
CA PHE A 114 4.99 -22.72 -16.47
C PHE A 114 4.91 -22.90 -17.99
N LYS A 115 6.04 -23.10 -18.66
CA LYS A 115 6.03 -23.64 -20.03
C LYS A 115 6.28 -25.15 -19.97
N PRO A 116 5.25 -26.01 -20.04
CA PRO A 116 5.46 -27.45 -20.07
C PRO A 116 6.32 -27.79 -21.29
N ARG A 117 7.44 -28.48 -21.01
CA ARG A 117 8.37 -29.01 -21.99
C ARG A 117 7.58 -29.90 -22.95
N LYS A 118 7.34 -29.45 -24.19
CA LYS A 118 6.80 -30.32 -25.24
C LYS A 118 7.85 -31.38 -25.53
N THR A 119 7.65 -32.56 -24.96
CA THR A 119 8.41 -33.77 -25.28
C THR A 119 8.27 -34.01 -26.78
N VAL A 120 9.37 -33.81 -27.51
CA VAL A 120 9.48 -34.24 -28.90
C VAL A 120 9.53 -35.77 -28.88
N GLN A 121 8.37 -36.42 -28.87
CA GLN A 121 8.25 -37.75 -29.47
C GLN A 121 8.35 -37.52 -30.98
N LYS A 122 9.56 -37.65 -31.53
CA LYS A 122 9.68 -38.14 -32.89
C LYS A 122 9.40 -39.63 -32.80
N GLU A 123 8.25 -40.01 -33.33
CA GLU A 123 7.95 -41.40 -33.64
C GLU A 123 9.12 -42.01 -34.41
N LEU A 124 9.66 -43.12 -33.89
CA LEU A 124 10.29 -44.11 -34.74
C LEU A 124 9.16 -44.69 -35.60
N THR A 125 9.17 -44.37 -36.88
CA THR A 125 8.59 -45.20 -37.92
C THR A 125 9.55 -45.20 -39.09
#